data_AF-A0A1F8E225-F1
#
_entry.id   AF-A0A1F8E225-F1
#
_cell.length_a   1.000
_cell.length_b   1.000
_cell.length_c   1.000
_cell.angle_alpha   90.00
_cell.angle_beta   90.00
_cell.angle_gamma   90.00
#
_symmetry.space_group_name_H-M   'P 1'
#
loop_
_entity.id
_entity.type
_entity.pdbx_description
1 polymer ?
#
loop_
_entity_poly.entity_id
_entity_poly.type
_entity_poly.pdbx_seq_one_letter_code
_entity_poly.pdbx_strand_id
1 'polypeptide(L)'
;MNRAEQTAKLIATAEKYVGFPYAYGAYRDAKLGEDPKGFDCSFFTHYVFNQAIEKSLPLSSLEQAAEAFTGQREVKQLSEAQTGDLLFFRGDRGHYNDNLFNGREILIGHVGIYIKETNEIIHAQSAKGVIREKLEDVQKRVPKAYQITFIGNYF
;
A
#
# COMPACT_ATOMS: atom_id res chain seq x y z
N MET A 1 3.66 -18.18 -11.97
CA MET A 1 3.29 -16.93 -12.67
C MET A 1 4.52 -16.05 -12.73
N ASN A 2 4.77 -15.39 -13.86
CA ASN A 2 5.81 -14.37 -13.93
C ASN A 2 5.32 -13.06 -13.28
N ARG A 3 6.24 -12.10 -13.05
CA ARG A 3 5.90 -10.83 -12.39
C ARG A 3 4.76 -10.08 -13.10
N ALA A 4 4.75 -10.06 -14.43
CA ALA A 4 3.73 -9.32 -15.19
C ALA A 4 2.32 -9.93 -15.01
N GLU A 5 2.21 -11.26 -14.96
CA GLU A 5 0.95 -11.95 -14.66
C GLU A 5 0.49 -11.68 -13.23
N GLN A 6 1.43 -11.69 -12.28
CA GLN A 6 1.13 -11.43 -10.87
C GLN A 6 0.68 -9.98 -10.65
N THR A 7 1.36 -8.99 -11.24
CA THR A 7 0.99 -7.58 -11.12
C THR A 7 -0.34 -7.29 -11.82
N ALA A 8 -0.60 -7.90 -12.99
CA ALA A 8 -1.90 -7.77 -13.66
C ALA A 8 -3.05 -8.28 -12.78
N LYS A 9 -2.89 -9.46 -12.14
CA LYS A 9 -3.87 -9.97 -11.18
C LYS A 9 -4.02 -9.09 -9.95
N LEU A 10 -2.92 -8.54 -9.45
CA LEU A 10 -2.92 -7.63 -8.30
C LEU A 10 -3.74 -6.37 -8.60
N ILE A 11 -3.47 -5.71 -9.73
CA ILE A 11 -4.20 -4.50 -10.13
C ILE A 11 -5.66 -4.80 -10.40
N ALA A 12 -5.97 -5.87 -11.15
CA ALA A 12 -7.36 -6.27 -11.40
C ALA A 12 -8.13 -6.59 -10.10
N THR A 13 -7.46 -7.16 -9.10
CA THR A 13 -8.06 -7.38 -7.78
C THR A 13 -8.27 -6.07 -7.03
N ALA A 14 -7.29 -5.17 -7.04
CA ALA A 14 -7.40 -3.85 -6.40
C ALA A 14 -8.57 -3.03 -6.97
N GLU A 15 -8.76 -3.08 -8.29
CA GLU A 15 -9.80 -2.32 -9.00
C GLU A 15 -11.22 -2.72 -8.61
N LYS A 16 -11.47 -3.99 -8.26
CA LYS A 16 -12.80 -4.47 -7.82
C LYS A 16 -13.32 -3.72 -6.60
N TYR A 17 -12.41 -3.22 -5.77
CA TYR A 17 -12.75 -2.57 -4.51
C TYR A 17 -12.74 -1.05 -4.60
N VAL A 18 -12.41 -0.45 -5.77
CA VAL A 18 -12.51 1.00 -5.95
C VAL A 18 -13.96 1.44 -5.68
N GLY A 19 -14.13 2.41 -4.80
CA GLY A 19 -15.42 2.88 -4.29
C GLY A 19 -15.84 2.28 -2.94
N PHE A 20 -15.16 1.25 -2.42
CA PHE A 20 -15.44 0.72 -1.08
C PHE A 20 -15.10 1.77 0.00
N PRO A 21 -15.88 1.85 1.09
CA PRO A 21 -15.69 2.87 2.11
C PRO A 21 -14.41 2.64 2.91
N TYR A 22 -13.88 3.72 3.48
CA TYR A 22 -12.78 3.63 4.42
C TYR A 22 -13.29 3.24 5.82
N ALA A 23 -12.61 2.31 6.49
CA ALA A 23 -12.85 1.95 7.88
C ALA A 23 -11.52 1.66 8.58
N TYR A 24 -11.18 2.45 9.59
CA TYR A 24 -9.93 2.26 10.34
C TYR A 24 -9.97 0.95 11.14
N GLY A 25 -8.95 0.10 10.98
CA GLY A 25 -8.89 -1.20 11.64
C GLY A 25 -9.88 -2.22 11.04
N ALA A 26 -10.29 -2.04 9.79
CA ALA A 26 -11.31 -2.86 9.13
C ALA A 26 -11.04 -4.38 9.15
N TYR A 27 -9.76 -4.77 9.29
CA TYR A 27 -9.37 -6.16 9.44
C TYR A 27 -10.07 -6.88 10.61
N ARG A 28 -10.47 -6.13 11.66
CA ARG A 28 -11.15 -6.68 12.85
C ARG A 28 -12.58 -7.13 12.57
N ASP A 29 -13.20 -6.55 11.55
CA ASP A 29 -14.59 -6.81 11.16
C ASP A 29 -14.67 -7.74 9.93
N ALA A 30 -13.51 -8.08 9.34
CA ALA A 30 -13.43 -8.98 8.21
C ALA A 30 -13.82 -10.40 8.61
N LYS A 31 -14.70 -11.02 7.83
CA LYS A 31 -15.14 -12.40 8.02
C LYS A 31 -14.55 -13.29 6.96
N LEU A 32 -14.17 -14.49 7.35
CA LEU A 32 -13.64 -15.48 6.43
C LEU A 32 -14.71 -15.84 5.38
N GLY A 33 -14.38 -15.70 4.10
CA GLY A 33 -15.27 -16.04 2.99
C GLY A 33 -16.29 -14.96 2.61
N GLU A 34 -16.23 -13.78 3.22
CA GLU A 34 -17.03 -12.61 2.84
C GLU A 34 -16.12 -11.45 2.43
N ASP A 35 -16.58 -10.60 1.50
CA ASP A 35 -15.90 -9.36 1.18
C ASP A 35 -15.95 -8.39 2.38
N PRO A 36 -14.87 -7.67 2.68
CA PRO A 36 -14.87 -6.66 3.73
C PRO A 36 -15.87 -5.54 3.46
N LYS A 37 -16.52 -5.04 4.50
CA LYS A 37 -17.46 -3.90 4.39
C LYS A 37 -16.77 -2.56 4.16
N GLY A 38 -15.45 -2.52 4.27
CA GLY A 38 -14.61 -1.35 4.09
C GLY A 38 -13.16 -1.71 4.31
N PHE A 39 -12.27 -0.75 4.07
CA PHE A 39 -10.83 -0.95 4.20
C PHE A 39 -10.14 0.21 4.90
N ASP A 40 -9.07 -0.08 5.64
CA ASP A 40 -8.00 0.90 5.85
C ASP A 40 -6.86 0.66 4.85
N CYS A 41 -5.85 1.54 4.88
CA CYS A 41 -4.78 1.51 3.88
C CYS A 41 -3.99 0.19 3.88
N SER A 42 -3.60 -0.33 5.05
CA SER A 42 -2.77 -1.53 5.15
C SER A 42 -3.57 -2.82 5.06
N PHE A 43 -4.81 -2.84 5.54
CA PHE A 43 -5.71 -3.96 5.32
C PHE A 43 -6.10 -4.09 3.85
N PHE A 44 -6.27 -2.98 3.13
CA PHE A 44 -6.50 -3.00 1.69
C PHE A 44 -5.34 -3.68 0.95
N THR A 45 -4.10 -3.27 1.19
CA THR A 45 -2.94 -3.88 0.54
C THR A 45 -2.77 -5.34 0.96
N HIS A 46 -2.91 -5.66 2.25
CA HIS A 46 -2.90 -7.06 2.73
C HIS A 46 -3.90 -7.93 1.97
N TYR A 47 -5.16 -7.48 1.91
CA TYR A 47 -6.25 -8.24 1.32
C TYR A 47 -6.04 -8.43 -0.19
N VAL A 48 -5.67 -7.37 -0.91
CA VAL A 48 -5.41 -7.44 -2.36
C VAL A 48 -4.25 -8.38 -2.68
N PHE A 49 -3.15 -8.32 -1.93
CA PHE A 49 -2.00 -9.21 -2.12
C PHE A 49 -2.34 -10.67 -1.82
N ASN A 50 -3.10 -10.92 -0.75
CA ASN A 50 -3.52 -12.26 -0.38
C ASN A 50 -4.45 -12.86 -1.44
N GLN A 51 -5.47 -12.11 -1.90
CA GLN A 51 -6.44 -12.58 -2.89
C GLN A 51 -5.85 -12.75 -4.29
N ALA A 52 -4.94 -11.86 -4.70
CA ALA A 52 -4.44 -11.88 -6.07
C ALA A 52 -3.31 -12.91 -6.29
N ILE A 53 -2.41 -13.03 -5.32
CA ILE A 53 -1.14 -13.76 -5.46
C ILE A 53 -0.76 -14.59 -4.23
N GLU A 54 -1.69 -14.80 -3.29
CA GLU A 54 -1.50 -15.62 -2.08
C GLU A 54 -0.37 -15.11 -1.16
N LYS A 55 0.00 -13.83 -1.26
CA LYS A 55 1.01 -13.22 -0.41
C LYS A 55 0.37 -12.58 0.83
N SER A 56 0.68 -13.13 1.99
CA SER A 56 0.22 -12.61 3.28
C SER A 56 1.15 -11.52 3.78
N LEU A 57 0.76 -10.26 3.62
CA LEU A 57 1.48 -9.13 4.19
C LEU A 57 1.11 -8.92 5.67
N PRO A 58 1.89 -8.20 6.48
CA PRO A 58 1.46 -7.74 7.79
C PRO A 58 0.22 -6.82 7.72
N LEU A 59 -0.54 -6.71 8.81
CA LEU A 59 -1.76 -5.89 8.85
C LEU A 59 -1.48 -4.40 9.09
N SER A 60 -0.30 -4.05 9.59
CA SER A 60 0.16 -2.67 9.79
C SER A 60 1.01 -2.18 8.61
N SER A 61 0.79 -0.95 8.15
CA SER A 61 1.62 -0.33 7.09
C SER A 61 3.09 -0.22 7.48
N LEU A 62 3.39 0.00 8.77
CA LEU A 62 4.76 0.04 9.27
C LEU A 62 5.45 -1.32 9.15
N GLU A 63 4.75 -2.38 9.52
CA GLU A 63 5.26 -3.75 9.46
C GLU A 63 5.39 -4.23 8.01
N GLN A 64 4.46 -3.84 7.13
CA GLN A 64 4.59 -4.09 5.70
C GLN A 64 5.92 -3.53 5.18
N ALA A 65 6.20 -2.25 5.42
CA ALA A 65 7.45 -1.65 4.97
C ALA A 65 8.68 -2.32 5.58
N ALA A 66 8.63 -2.72 6.85
CA ALA A 66 9.71 -3.44 7.52
C ALA A 66 9.95 -4.83 6.90
N GLU A 67 8.90 -5.55 6.51
CA GLU A 67 9.01 -6.82 5.79
C GLU A 67 9.75 -6.63 4.46
N ALA A 68 9.38 -5.61 3.67
CA ALA A 68 10.08 -5.30 2.43
C ALA A 68 11.54 -4.90 2.65
N PHE A 69 11.86 -4.23 3.77
CA PHE A 69 13.22 -3.86 4.13
C PHE A 69 14.10 -5.06 4.49
N THR A 70 13.52 -6.10 5.09
CA THR A 70 14.24 -7.29 5.60
C THR A 70 14.28 -8.45 4.61
N GLY A 71 13.28 -8.58 3.74
CA GLY A 71 13.15 -9.69 2.82
C GLY A 71 13.46 -9.39 1.36
N GLN A 72 13.41 -8.11 0.93
CA GLN A 72 13.42 -7.71 -0.48
C GLN A 72 14.29 -6.46 -0.74
N ARG A 73 14.60 -6.18 -2.01
CA ARG A 73 15.42 -5.02 -2.41
C ARG A 73 14.64 -3.73 -2.17
N GLU A 74 15.17 -2.86 -1.31
CA GLU A 74 14.69 -1.48 -1.15
C GLU A 74 14.76 -0.76 -2.51
N VAL A 75 13.62 -0.24 -2.98
CA VAL A 75 13.54 0.63 -4.15
C VAL A 75 13.79 2.06 -3.67
N LYS A 76 14.86 2.68 -4.19
CA LYS A 76 15.37 3.95 -3.64
C LYS A 76 14.73 5.18 -4.26
N GLN A 77 14.21 5.05 -5.48
CA GLN A 77 13.67 6.15 -6.26
C GLN A 77 12.41 5.72 -7.03
N LEU A 78 11.45 6.63 -7.18
CA LEU A 78 10.19 6.35 -7.87
C LEU A 78 10.38 5.89 -9.32
N SER A 79 11.45 6.32 -10.00
CA SER A 79 11.80 5.87 -11.35
C SER A 79 12.16 4.39 -11.45
N GLU A 80 12.62 3.79 -10.35
CA GLU A 80 12.89 2.34 -10.24
C GLU A 80 11.64 1.54 -9.85
N ALA A 81 10.62 2.19 -9.30
CA ALA A 81 9.38 1.54 -8.90
C ALA A 81 8.66 0.94 -10.11
N GLN A 82 8.03 -0.21 -9.88
CA GLN A 82 7.26 -0.93 -10.88
C GLN A 82 5.81 -1.08 -10.44
N THR A 83 4.93 -1.38 -11.38
CA THR A 83 3.54 -1.69 -11.08
C THR A 83 3.45 -2.82 -10.07
N GLY A 84 2.59 -2.63 -9.07
CA GLY A 84 2.42 -3.52 -7.92
C GLY A 84 3.37 -3.27 -6.75
N ASP A 85 4.40 -2.42 -6.87
CA ASP A 85 5.17 -2.00 -5.70
C ASP A 85 4.28 -1.16 -4.77
N LEU A 86 4.52 -1.26 -3.45
CA LEU A 86 3.83 -0.45 -2.46
C LEU A 86 4.60 0.84 -2.21
N LEU A 87 3.91 1.97 -2.33
CA LEU A 87 4.42 3.26 -1.91
C LEU A 87 3.97 3.53 -0.49
N PHE A 88 4.92 3.75 0.41
CA PHE A 88 4.68 4.13 1.78
C PHE A 88 4.90 5.63 1.95
N PHE A 89 3.95 6.29 2.57
CA PHE A 89 3.94 7.74 2.70
C PHE A 89 4.04 8.19 4.15
N ARG A 90 4.60 9.39 4.32
CA ARG A 90 4.75 10.04 5.61
C ARG A 90 3.39 10.30 6.26
N GLY A 91 3.24 9.86 7.51
CA GLY A 91 2.06 10.16 8.31
C GLY A 91 2.28 11.28 9.31
N ASP A 92 1.28 12.14 9.47
CA ASP A 92 1.21 13.09 10.60
C ASP A 92 0.88 12.37 11.93
N ARG A 93 0.28 11.18 11.84
CA ARG A 93 -0.05 10.26 12.96
C ARG A 93 0.57 8.87 12.73
N GLY A 94 1.65 8.81 11.96
CA GLY A 94 2.34 7.56 11.66
C GLY A 94 3.01 6.97 12.90
N HIS A 95 3.14 5.64 12.93
CA HIS A 95 3.97 4.98 13.92
C HIS A 95 5.42 4.93 13.41
N TYR A 96 6.39 5.04 14.32
CA TYR A 96 7.80 4.91 14.02
C TYR A 96 8.43 3.88 14.96
N ASN A 97 9.36 3.08 14.44
CA ASN A 97 10.17 2.14 15.22
C ASN A 97 11.54 1.96 14.55
N ASP A 98 12.58 2.54 15.15
CA ASP A 98 13.98 2.55 14.72
C ASP A 98 14.52 1.14 14.46
N ASN A 99 14.12 0.19 15.31
CA ASN A 99 14.62 -1.17 15.28
C ASN A 99 14.17 -1.93 14.03
N LEU A 100 13.08 -1.49 13.38
CA LEU A 100 12.59 -2.11 12.16
C LEU A 100 13.36 -1.66 10.91
N PHE A 101 14.15 -0.58 10.98
CA PHE A 101 14.78 0.06 9.82
C PHE A 101 16.26 0.39 10.03
N ASN A 102 17.02 -0.48 10.72
CA ASN A 102 18.44 -0.29 11.00
C ASN A 102 18.77 1.09 11.61
N GLY A 103 17.91 1.61 12.49
CA GLY A 103 18.10 2.91 13.14
C GLY A 103 17.67 4.13 12.31
N ARG A 104 16.98 3.95 11.17
CA ARG A 104 16.46 5.04 10.35
C ARG A 104 15.10 5.53 10.85
N GLU A 105 14.94 6.84 10.97
CA GLU A 105 13.67 7.51 11.31
C GLU A 105 12.62 7.49 10.18
N ILE A 106 11.96 6.34 10.00
CA ILE A 106 10.93 6.13 8.97
C ILE A 106 9.52 6.26 9.57
N LEU A 107 8.90 7.42 9.37
CA LEU A 107 7.51 7.68 9.75
C LEU A 107 6.55 7.25 8.65
N ILE A 108 5.81 6.17 8.88
CA ILE A 108 4.82 5.64 7.93
C ILE A 108 3.42 5.85 8.50
N GLY A 109 2.55 6.49 7.71
CA GLY A 109 1.14 6.63 8.07
C GLY A 109 0.15 6.30 6.97
N HIS A 110 0.63 5.99 5.75
CA HIS A 110 -0.24 5.60 4.66
C HIS A 110 0.50 4.69 3.67
N VAL A 111 -0.23 3.84 2.95
CA VAL A 111 0.31 2.95 1.92
C VAL A 111 -0.65 2.87 0.72
N GLY A 112 -0.09 2.70 -0.48
CA GLY A 112 -0.86 2.50 -1.72
C GLY A 112 -0.12 1.63 -2.73
N ILE A 113 -0.87 1.01 -3.65
CA ILE A 113 -0.35 0.17 -4.73
C ILE A 113 -0.05 1.06 -5.94
N TYR A 114 1.19 1.04 -6.44
CA TYR A 114 1.62 1.86 -7.58
C TYR A 114 1.30 1.20 -8.92
N ILE A 115 0.96 2.04 -9.90
CA ILE A 115 0.82 1.69 -11.32
C ILE A 115 1.76 2.61 -12.10
N LYS A 116 2.87 2.05 -12.58
CA LYS A 116 3.95 2.78 -13.23
C LYS A 116 3.52 3.39 -14.56
N GLU A 117 2.79 2.64 -15.38
CA GLU A 117 2.45 3.03 -16.75
C GLU A 117 1.60 4.30 -16.79
N THR A 118 0.77 4.49 -15.77
CA THR A 118 -0.13 5.64 -15.66
C THR A 118 0.29 6.64 -14.59
N ASN A 119 1.34 6.36 -13.82
CA ASN A 119 1.73 7.13 -12.63
C ASN A 119 0.56 7.33 -11.66
N GLU A 120 -0.14 6.25 -11.36
CA GLU A 120 -1.31 6.25 -10.47
C GLU A 120 -1.07 5.40 -9.23
N ILE A 121 -1.88 5.66 -8.21
CA ILE A 121 -1.95 4.85 -7.01
C ILE A 121 -3.37 4.36 -6.79
N ILE A 122 -3.51 3.13 -6.28
CA ILE A 122 -4.76 2.63 -5.70
C ILE A 122 -4.56 2.48 -4.20
N HIS A 123 -5.42 3.12 -3.41
CA HIS A 123 -5.29 3.17 -1.95
C HIS A 123 -6.62 3.45 -1.26
N ALA A 124 -6.77 2.97 -0.02
CA ALA A 124 -7.90 3.33 0.85
C ALA A 124 -7.59 4.63 1.61
N GLN A 125 -8.21 5.73 1.20
CA GLN A 125 -8.01 7.07 1.76
C GLN A 125 -9.13 7.41 2.76
N SER A 126 -8.75 7.96 3.91
CA SER A 126 -9.65 8.17 5.06
C SER A 126 -10.94 8.94 4.78
N ALA A 127 -10.96 9.84 3.79
CA ALA A 127 -12.13 10.65 3.45
C ALA A 127 -12.91 10.13 2.22
N LYS A 128 -12.30 9.29 1.38
CA LYS A 128 -12.83 8.91 0.07
C LYS A 128 -13.01 7.41 -0.13
N GLY A 129 -12.55 6.58 0.80
CA GLY A 129 -12.53 5.13 0.61
C GLY A 129 -11.42 4.69 -0.35
N VAL A 130 -11.60 3.53 -0.97
CA VAL A 130 -10.67 3.01 -1.97
C VAL A 130 -10.81 3.81 -3.26
N ILE A 131 -9.73 4.48 -3.67
CA ILE A 131 -9.70 5.30 -4.88
C ILE A 131 -8.47 4.98 -5.72
N ARG A 132 -8.60 5.23 -7.02
CA ARG A 132 -7.51 5.29 -7.98
C ARG A 132 -7.31 6.74 -8.39
N GLU A 133 -6.13 7.30 -8.19
CA GLU A 133 -5.82 8.67 -8.60
C GLU A 133 -4.36 8.83 -9.04
N LYS A 134 -4.09 9.89 -9.80
CA LYS A 134 -2.73 10.26 -10.23
C LYS A 134 -1.88 10.59 -9.00
N LEU A 135 -0.70 9.99 -8.91
CA LEU A 135 0.21 10.21 -7.79
C LEU A 135 0.60 11.68 -7.68
N GLU A 136 0.86 12.33 -8.82
CA GLU A 136 1.24 13.74 -8.85
C GLU A 136 0.13 14.67 -8.34
N ASP A 137 -1.14 14.35 -8.59
CA ASP A 137 -2.27 15.21 -8.20
C ASP A 137 -2.50 15.15 -6.70
N VAL A 138 -2.39 13.95 -6.11
CA VAL A 138 -2.47 13.80 -4.66
C VAL A 138 -1.27 14.44 -3.97
N GLN A 139 -0.06 14.33 -4.53
CA GLN A 139 1.13 15.00 -4.02
C GLN A 139 1.01 16.52 -4.07
N LYS A 140 0.38 17.09 -5.12
CA LYS A 140 0.08 18.53 -5.17
C LYS A 140 -0.98 18.93 -4.14
N ARG A 141 -2.01 18.10 -3.95
CA ARG A 141 -3.14 18.38 -3.04
C ARG A 141 -2.77 18.29 -1.57
N VAL A 142 -1.93 17.33 -1.18
CA VAL A 142 -1.55 17.03 0.21
C VAL A 142 -0.06 16.68 0.33
N PRO A 143 0.86 17.61 0.02
CA PRO A 143 2.28 17.32 -0.20
C PRO A 143 3.00 16.74 1.03
N LYS A 144 2.63 17.16 2.23
CA LYS A 144 3.25 16.65 3.47
C LYS A 144 2.90 15.18 3.73
N ALA A 145 1.65 14.80 3.50
CA ALA A 145 1.15 13.46 3.78
C ALA A 145 1.43 12.43 2.67
N TYR A 146 1.75 12.90 1.45
CA TYR A 146 2.07 12.04 0.30
C TYR A 146 3.54 12.16 -0.13
N GLN A 147 4.40 12.56 0.80
CA GLN A 147 5.83 12.37 0.68
C GLN A 147 6.12 10.87 0.77
N ILE A 148 6.71 10.30 -0.29
CA ILE A 148 7.12 8.89 -0.30
C ILE A 148 8.30 8.74 0.65
N THR A 149 8.14 7.91 1.68
CA THR A 149 9.17 7.60 2.67
C THR A 149 9.90 6.31 2.32
N PHE A 150 9.19 5.34 1.74
CA PHE A 150 9.72 4.03 1.41
C PHE A 150 8.96 3.41 0.23
N ILE A 151 9.63 2.55 -0.54
CA ILE A 151 9.01 1.80 -1.64
C ILE A 151 9.33 0.32 -1.44
N GLY A 152 8.29 -0.49 -1.23
CA GLY A 152 8.41 -1.92 -1.01
C GLY A 152 8.10 -2.73 -2.26
N ASN A 153 9.03 -3.59 -2.66
CA ASN A 153 8.86 -4.56 -3.73
C ASN A 153 8.54 -5.92 -3.12
N TYR A 154 7.42 -6.54 -3.51
CA TYR A 154 6.92 -7.77 -2.90
C TYR A 154 6.88 -8.99 -3.82
N PHE A 155 7.47 -8.90 -5.01
CA PHE A 155 7.56 -10.01 -5.96
C PHE A 155 8.95 -10.65 -5.97
#